data_AF-A0A0B7GVF9-F1
#
_entry.id   AF-A0A0B7GVF9-F1
#
_cell.length_a   1.000
_cell.length_b   1.000
_cell.length_c   1.000
_cell.angle_alpha   90.00
_cell.angle_beta   90.00
_cell.angle_gamma   90.00
#
_symmetry.space_group_name_H-M   'P 1'
#
loop_
_entity.id
_entity.type
_entity.pdbx_description
1 polymer ?
#
loop_
_entity_poly.entity_id
_entity_poly.type
_entity_poly.pdbx_seq_one_letter_code
_entity_poly.pdbx_strand_id
1 'polypeptide(L)'
;MNTDKKNTGSLAKDLHEREQELKTAYINFGEKLISDNTFLPERNNEKKTFGEEWNELRQEREKATNTILKIKAITQRQGELVTFEKQLEKILKEHMKDNQRSASDFVLQFYKAYNHLSLECLADLKNKVEDIEEKISELQASIKKQDDEKNDAKFFEKIGLQVKTFSTENKIKYLQEKIKKIIIRESSQILAHSQIQQMYENGEFSDELAESYRILFLNKLKQSENDERKQNLEKEKQSLLEQLKECDCGTNPQKRIAVLTVQFKELDENIDHLCKEAAFQYCEQYLTDEGKEKDSAHSFPAEYAERLHTIAAMRKSIAHLKYSIEQNELIQKHSAEDKKIINFKKSIDDYERGIKEYQQMIESAEKNIEISEAKKQELSQKIDALSAKIEDLN
;
A
#
# COMPACT_ATOMS: atom_id res chain seq x y z
N MET A 1 16.80 53.73 12.28
CA MET A 1 15.76 52.68 12.20
C MET A 1 16.04 51.83 10.97
N ASN A 2 16.79 50.74 11.14
CA ASN A 2 16.90 49.69 10.14
C ASN A 2 15.62 48.86 10.23
N THR A 3 14.64 49.19 9.42
CA THR A 3 13.59 48.24 9.07
C THR A 3 14.08 47.54 7.81
N ASP A 4 14.47 46.28 7.94
CA ASP A 4 14.57 45.40 6.79
C ASP A 4 13.21 45.47 6.08
N LYS A 5 13.14 46.24 4.98
CA LYS A 5 11.96 46.28 4.13
C LYS A 5 11.81 44.90 3.53
N LYS A 6 11.06 44.04 4.22
CA LYS A 6 10.60 42.76 3.70
C LYS A 6 10.03 43.02 2.30
N ASN A 7 10.59 42.33 1.31
CA ASN A 7 10.11 42.44 -0.05
C ASN A 7 8.68 41.85 -0.14
N THR A 8 7.94 42.20 -1.19
CA THR A 8 6.55 41.75 -1.36
C THR A 8 6.43 40.22 -1.30
N GLY A 9 7.44 39.48 -1.78
CA GLY A 9 7.48 38.03 -1.73
C GLY A 9 7.55 37.45 -0.31
N SER A 10 8.35 38.04 0.60
CA SER A 10 8.41 37.55 1.99
C SER A 10 7.15 37.89 2.78
N LEU A 11 6.54 39.06 2.53
CA LEU A 11 5.23 39.40 3.11
C LEU A 11 4.12 38.47 2.63
N ALA A 12 4.11 38.08 1.35
CA ALA A 12 3.14 37.13 0.81
C ALA A 12 3.25 35.74 1.44
N LYS A 13 4.49 35.29 1.73
CA LYS A 13 4.72 34.05 2.47
C LYS A 13 4.20 34.14 3.90
N ASP A 14 4.54 35.21 4.61
CA ASP A 14 4.04 35.45 5.97
C ASP A 14 2.51 35.50 5.99
N LEU A 15 1.88 36.14 4.99
CA LEU A 15 0.42 36.19 4.85
C LEU A 15 -0.18 34.78 4.73
N HIS A 16 0.39 33.94 3.86
CA HIS A 16 -0.09 32.56 3.68
C HIS A 16 0.04 31.76 4.99
N GLU A 17 1.16 31.88 5.70
CA GLU A 17 1.37 31.21 7.00
C GLU A 17 0.32 31.66 8.02
N ARG A 18 0.05 32.97 8.14
CA ARG A 18 -0.98 33.51 9.04
C ARG A 18 -2.41 33.09 8.66
N GLU A 19 -2.71 32.98 7.37
CA GLU A 19 -4.01 32.47 6.90
C GLU A 19 -4.20 30.99 7.26
N GLN A 20 -3.16 30.16 7.22
CA GLN A 20 -3.22 28.78 7.70
C GLN A 20 -3.36 28.67 9.22
N GLU A 21 -2.66 29.51 9.98
CA GLU A 21 -2.82 29.62 11.44
C GLU A 21 -4.27 29.97 11.81
N LEU A 22 -4.84 30.98 11.15
CA LEU A 22 -6.23 31.38 11.36
C LEU A 22 -7.21 30.28 10.96
N LYS A 23 -6.98 29.58 9.83
CA LYS A 23 -7.79 28.42 9.44
C LYS A 23 -7.81 27.35 10.53
N THR A 24 -6.64 27.03 11.10
CA THR A 24 -6.50 26.03 12.17
C THR A 24 -7.20 26.49 13.45
N ALA A 25 -7.05 27.77 13.80
CA ALA A 25 -7.74 28.37 14.94
C ALA A 25 -9.27 28.27 14.80
N TYR A 26 -9.80 28.50 13.60
CA TYR A 26 -11.23 28.32 13.31
C TYR A 26 -11.67 26.88 13.45
N ILE A 27 -10.94 25.91 12.88
CA ILE A 27 -11.30 24.49 12.99
C ILE A 27 -11.39 24.08 14.48
N ASN A 28 -10.34 24.38 15.25
CA ASN A 28 -10.27 24.02 16.67
C ASN A 28 -11.35 24.72 17.52
N PHE A 29 -11.67 25.97 17.19
CA PHE A 29 -12.73 26.70 17.90
C PHE A 29 -14.12 26.17 17.52
N GLY A 30 -14.33 25.87 16.25
CA GLY A 30 -15.58 25.33 15.73
C GLY A 30 -15.90 23.97 16.30
N GLU A 31 -14.92 23.07 16.36
CA GLU A 31 -15.08 21.78 17.01
C GLU A 31 -15.53 21.94 18.47
N LYS A 32 -14.94 22.90 19.19
CA LYS A 32 -15.30 23.20 20.58
C LYS A 32 -16.73 23.73 20.69
N LEU A 33 -17.12 24.69 19.84
CA LEU A 33 -18.48 25.24 19.80
C LEU A 33 -19.53 24.16 19.52
N ILE A 34 -19.27 23.32 18.51
CA ILE A 34 -20.17 22.23 18.14
C ILE A 34 -20.27 21.21 19.28
N SER A 35 -19.14 20.86 19.91
CA SER A 35 -19.10 19.88 21.01
C SER A 35 -19.81 20.37 22.27
N ASP A 36 -19.71 21.67 22.57
CA ASP A 36 -20.36 22.28 23.74
C ASP A 36 -21.87 22.50 23.52
N ASN A 37 -22.39 22.21 22.32
CA ASN A 37 -23.76 22.51 21.92
C ASN A 37 -24.12 23.99 22.15
N THR A 38 -23.14 24.89 22.07
CA THR A 38 -23.36 26.31 22.26
C THR A 38 -24.13 26.89 21.08
N PHE A 39 -24.87 27.97 21.34
CA PHE A 39 -25.74 28.59 20.35
C PHE A 39 -24.93 29.03 19.12
N LEU A 40 -25.01 28.23 18.07
CA LEU A 40 -24.53 28.56 16.74
C LEU A 40 -25.66 29.27 15.99
N PRO A 41 -25.35 30.31 15.19
CA PRO A 41 -26.36 30.97 14.37
C PRO A 41 -27.08 29.95 13.47
N GLU A 42 -28.38 30.15 13.26
CA GLU A 42 -29.17 29.31 12.35
C GLU A 42 -28.56 29.35 10.94
N ARG A 43 -28.25 28.18 10.38
CA ARG A 43 -27.83 28.06 8.97
C ARG A 43 -29.05 28.31 8.09
N ASN A 44 -29.10 29.49 7.48
CA ASN A 44 -30.16 29.82 6.53
C ASN A 44 -30.27 28.72 5.45
N ASN A 45 -31.45 28.12 5.33
CA ASN A 45 -31.82 27.11 4.31
C ASN A 45 -31.25 25.68 4.48
N GLU A 46 -30.73 25.30 5.65
CA GLU A 46 -30.26 23.94 5.89
C GLU A 46 -31.19 23.12 6.79
N LYS A 47 -31.32 21.82 6.48
CA LYS A 47 -32.19 20.89 7.21
C LYS A 47 -31.59 20.36 8.52
N LYS A 48 -30.28 20.51 8.72
CA LYS A 48 -29.52 19.95 9.85
C LYS A 48 -28.76 21.05 10.57
N THR A 49 -28.67 20.93 11.89
CA THR A 49 -27.78 21.76 12.71
C THR A 49 -26.33 21.34 12.51
N PHE A 50 -25.39 22.23 12.83
CA PHE A 50 -23.95 21.91 12.84
C PHE A 50 -23.64 20.66 13.68
N GLY A 51 -24.28 20.50 14.84
CA GLY A 51 -24.08 19.34 15.72
C GLY A 51 -24.58 18.03 15.12
N GLU A 52 -25.73 18.03 14.44
CA GLU A 52 -26.26 16.84 13.78
C GLU A 52 -25.35 16.39 12.63
N GLU A 53 -24.99 17.32 11.74
CA GLU A 53 -24.11 17.01 10.60
C GLU A 53 -22.72 16.55 11.05
N TRP A 54 -22.14 17.21 12.06
CA TRP A 54 -20.84 16.84 12.61
C TRP A 54 -20.84 15.44 13.22
N ASN A 55 -21.90 15.09 13.97
CA ASN A 55 -22.04 13.75 14.54
C ASN A 55 -22.18 12.67 13.46
N GLU A 56 -22.95 12.92 12.41
CA GLU A 56 -23.08 11.98 11.27
C GLU A 56 -21.73 11.76 10.58
N LEU A 57 -21.01 12.83 10.26
CA LEU A 57 -19.68 12.74 9.64
C LEU A 57 -18.69 11.96 10.52
N ARG A 58 -18.68 12.20 11.85
CA ARG A 58 -17.83 11.44 12.78
C ARG A 58 -18.22 9.96 12.86
N GLN A 59 -19.51 9.64 12.87
CA GLN A 59 -19.98 8.25 12.84
C GLN A 59 -19.59 7.55 11.54
N GLU A 60 -19.69 8.21 10.39
CA GLU A 60 -19.25 7.66 9.11
C GLU A 60 -17.73 7.43 9.09
N ARG A 61 -16.96 8.38 9.60
CA ARG A 61 -15.50 8.25 9.74
C ARG A 61 -15.11 7.09 10.65
N GLU A 62 -15.81 6.92 11.76
CA GLU A 62 -15.61 5.81 12.68
C GLU A 62 -15.93 4.47 12.01
N LYS A 63 -17.06 4.37 11.29
CA LYS A 63 -17.42 3.18 10.50
C LYS A 63 -16.35 2.84 9.46
N ALA A 64 -15.84 3.82 8.71
CA ALA A 64 -14.77 3.62 7.74
C ALA A 64 -13.49 3.10 8.41
N THR A 65 -13.11 3.69 9.55
CA THR A 65 -11.93 3.28 10.34
C THR A 65 -12.06 1.84 10.83
N ASN A 66 -13.18 1.51 11.47
CA ASN A 66 -13.46 0.18 11.98
C ASN A 66 -13.47 -0.87 10.86
N THR A 67 -14.00 -0.52 9.69
CA THR A 67 -14.00 -1.40 8.52
C THR A 67 -12.57 -1.64 8.02
N ILE A 68 -11.74 -0.60 7.90
CA ILE A 68 -10.31 -0.76 7.52
C ILE A 68 -9.58 -1.68 8.50
N LEU A 69 -9.77 -1.48 9.81
CA LEU A 69 -9.13 -2.29 10.84
C LEU A 69 -9.60 -3.76 10.78
N LYS A 70 -10.91 -4.00 10.60
CA LYS A 70 -11.47 -5.35 10.43
C LYS A 70 -10.86 -6.04 9.21
N ILE A 71 -10.77 -5.36 8.06
CA ILE A 71 -10.16 -5.91 6.84
C ILE A 71 -8.68 -6.28 7.08
N LYS A 72 -7.91 -5.40 7.74
CA LYS A 72 -6.48 -5.66 8.03
C LYS A 72 -6.30 -6.87 8.95
N ALA A 73 -7.09 -6.97 10.01
CA ALA A 73 -7.05 -8.11 10.94
C ALA A 73 -7.39 -9.43 10.23
N ILE A 74 -8.43 -9.44 9.39
CA ILE A 74 -8.81 -10.63 8.61
C ILE A 74 -7.71 -11.01 7.63
N THR A 75 -7.15 -10.04 6.89
CA THR A 75 -6.09 -10.30 5.89
C THR A 75 -4.83 -10.85 6.56
N GLN A 76 -4.47 -10.32 7.73
CA GLN A 76 -3.37 -10.86 8.54
C GLN A 76 -3.65 -12.32 8.93
N ARG A 77 -4.84 -12.59 9.47
CA ARG A 77 -5.22 -13.93 9.88
C ARG A 77 -5.22 -14.93 8.71
N GLN A 78 -5.67 -14.51 7.52
CA GLN A 78 -5.56 -15.34 6.31
C GLN A 78 -4.11 -15.71 5.97
N GLY A 79 -3.17 -14.76 6.13
CA GLY A 79 -1.74 -15.02 5.96
C GLY A 79 -1.20 -16.06 6.96
N GLU A 80 -1.65 -15.99 8.21
CA GLU A 80 -1.33 -17.00 9.24
C GLU A 80 -1.87 -18.38 8.86
N LEU A 81 -3.15 -18.46 8.43
CA LEU A 81 -3.78 -19.73 8.05
C LEU A 81 -3.08 -20.41 6.87
N VAL A 82 -2.56 -19.66 5.89
CA VAL A 82 -1.74 -20.21 4.79
C VAL A 82 -0.46 -20.86 5.32
N THR A 83 0.13 -20.29 6.37
CA THR A 83 1.33 -20.85 7.00
C THR A 83 1.00 -22.13 7.76
N PHE A 84 -0.10 -22.14 8.53
CA PHE A 84 -0.56 -23.33 9.25
C PHE A 84 -0.96 -24.47 8.32
N GLU A 85 -1.59 -24.15 7.18
CA GLU A 85 -1.93 -25.15 6.17
C GLU A 85 -0.67 -25.84 5.63
N LYS A 86 0.36 -25.08 5.25
CA LYS A 86 1.63 -25.65 4.77
C LYS A 86 2.30 -26.54 5.82
N GLN A 87 2.25 -26.13 7.09
CA GLN A 87 2.78 -26.94 8.20
C GLN A 87 1.98 -28.23 8.38
N LEU A 88 0.65 -28.16 8.36
CA LEU A 88 -0.23 -29.33 8.46
C LEU A 88 -0.04 -30.28 7.28
N GLU A 89 0.11 -29.77 6.05
CA GLU A 89 0.40 -30.60 4.88
C GLU A 89 1.71 -31.36 5.01
N LYS A 90 2.74 -30.74 5.58
CA LYS A 90 4.02 -31.40 5.85
C LYS A 90 3.83 -32.52 6.88
N ILE A 91 3.16 -32.23 7.99
CA ILE A 91 2.85 -33.21 9.05
C ILE A 91 2.05 -34.38 8.48
N LEU A 92 1.02 -34.11 7.67
CA LEU A 92 0.19 -35.14 7.03
C LEU A 92 1.00 -36.03 6.09
N LYS A 93 1.90 -35.45 5.29
CA LYS A 93 2.78 -36.21 4.39
C LYS A 93 3.77 -37.11 5.15
N GLU A 94 4.37 -36.60 6.23
CA GLU A 94 5.28 -37.36 7.07
C GLU A 94 4.52 -38.49 7.79
N HIS A 95 3.40 -38.16 8.42
CA HIS A 95 2.54 -39.12 9.10
C HIS A 95 2.03 -40.24 8.18
N MET A 96 1.64 -39.91 6.94
CA MET A 96 1.22 -40.90 5.95
C MET A 96 2.34 -41.90 5.62
N LYS A 97 3.57 -41.42 5.45
CA LYS A 97 4.73 -42.28 5.18
C LYS A 97 5.05 -43.18 6.37
N ASP A 98 5.05 -42.62 7.58
CA ASP A 98 5.33 -43.37 8.80
C ASP A 98 4.25 -44.44 9.03
N ASN A 99 2.98 -44.09 8.85
CA ASN A 99 1.88 -45.03 8.99
C ASN A 99 1.96 -46.16 7.95
N GLN A 100 2.28 -45.86 6.69
CA GLN A 100 2.47 -46.86 5.65
C GLN A 100 3.63 -47.81 5.98
N ARG A 101 4.72 -47.28 6.51
CA ARG A 101 5.88 -48.08 6.94
C ARG A 101 5.52 -48.98 8.12
N SER A 102 4.92 -48.44 9.18
CA SER A 102 4.45 -49.22 10.33
C SER A 102 3.47 -50.32 9.90
N ALA A 103 2.56 -50.03 8.97
CA ALA A 103 1.57 -51.00 8.48
C ALA A 103 2.26 -52.15 7.75
N SER A 104 3.21 -51.82 6.88
CA SER A 104 4.02 -52.78 6.15
C SER A 104 4.82 -53.67 7.11
N ASP A 105 5.48 -53.06 8.10
CA ASP A 105 6.32 -53.77 9.07
C ASP A 105 5.49 -54.70 9.95
N PHE A 106 4.34 -54.23 10.45
CA PHE A 106 3.40 -55.06 11.21
C PHE A 106 2.92 -56.27 10.42
N VAL A 107 2.40 -56.07 9.19
CA VAL A 107 1.83 -57.17 8.41
C VAL A 107 2.90 -58.19 8.03
N LEU A 108 4.14 -57.76 7.78
CA LEU A 108 5.26 -58.67 7.57
C LEU A 108 5.58 -59.50 8.80
N GLN A 109 5.58 -58.90 9.99
CA GLN A 109 5.78 -59.62 11.26
C GLN A 109 4.62 -60.58 11.54
N PHE A 110 3.38 -60.13 11.35
CA PHE A 110 2.17 -60.91 11.51
C PHE A 110 2.17 -62.13 10.58
N TYR A 111 2.47 -61.94 9.29
CA TYR A 111 2.58 -63.05 8.35
C TYR A 111 3.64 -64.06 8.77
N LYS A 112 4.84 -63.60 9.14
CA LYS A 112 5.91 -64.50 9.62
C LYS A 112 5.48 -65.31 10.85
N ALA A 113 4.76 -64.69 11.77
CA ALA A 113 4.32 -65.34 13.00
C ALA A 113 3.18 -66.34 12.75
N TYR A 114 2.21 -66.03 11.89
CA TYR A 114 0.95 -66.79 11.80
C TYR A 114 0.68 -67.46 10.45
N ASN A 115 1.57 -67.37 9.45
CA ASN A 115 1.35 -68.01 8.14
C ASN A 115 1.15 -69.54 8.24
N HIS A 116 1.65 -70.18 9.30
CA HIS A 116 1.45 -71.60 9.54
C HIS A 116 0.02 -71.97 10.00
N LEU A 117 -0.79 -70.98 10.41
CA LEU A 117 -2.18 -71.18 10.86
C LEU A 117 -3.18 -70.86 9.74
N SER A 118 -4.32 -71.53 9.73
CA SER A 118 -5.42 -71.25 8.79
C SER A 118 -6.26 -70.05 9.23
N LEU A 119 -5.66 -68.85 9.18
CA LEU A 119 -6.36 -67.60 9.47
C LEU A 119 -7.06 -67.06 8.22
N GLU A 120 -8.32 -66.66 8.38
CA GLU A 120 -9.15 -66.12 7.30
C GLU A 120 -8.56 -64.82 6.75
N CYS A 121 -8.04 -63.96 7.62
CA CYS A 121 -7.38 -62.71 7.23
C CYS A 121 -6.12 -62.91 6.35
N LEU A 122 -5.56 -64.12 6.28
CA LEU A 122 -4.41 -64.47 5.46
C LEU A 122 -4.76 -65.33 4.24
N ALA A 123 -5.99 -65.81 4.10
CA ALA A 123 -6.36 -66.80 3.08
C ALA A 123 -6.03 -66.32 1.65
N ASP A 124 -6.45 -65.11 1.29
CA ASP A 124 -6.18 -64.53 -0.03
C ASP A 124 -4.68 -64.26 -0.25
N LEU A 125 -3.98 -63.84 0.80
CA LEU A 125 -2.54 -63.60 0.72
C LEU A 125 -1.78 -64.92 0.49
N LYS A 126 -2.16 -65.99 1.20
CA LYS A 126 -1.59 -67.34 1.02
C LYS A 126 -1.74 -67.83 -0.40
N ASN A 127 -2.95 -67.74 -0.96
CA ASN A 127 -3.21 -68.11 -2.36
C ASN A 127 -2.32 -67.32 -3.35
N LYS A 128 -2.05 -66.04 -3.07
CA LYS A 128 -1.20 -65.17 -3.93
C LYS A 128 0.29 -65.51 -3.86
N VAL A 129 0.74 -66.18 -2.79
CA VAL A 129 2.18 -66.46 -2.56
C VAL A 129 2.52 -67.95 -2.63
N GLU A 130 1.53 -68.84 -2.63
CA GLU A 130 1.67 -70.31 -2.65
C GLU A 130 2.63 -70.79 -3.75
N ASP A 131 2.37 -70.46 -5.02
CA ASP A 131 3.25 -70.82 -6.16
C ASP A 131 4.70 -70.32 -6.00
N ILE A 132 4.91 -69.23 -5.26
CA ILE A 132 6.23 -68.65 -5.01
C ILE A 132 6.91 -69.37 -3.86
N GLU A 133 6.17 -69.70 -2.79
CA GLU A 133 6.64 -70.46 -1.65
C GLU A 133 7.03 -71.89 -2.05
N GLU A 134 6.25 -72.56 -2.89
CA GLU A 134 6.56 -73.89 -3.43
C GLU A 134 7.88 -73.88 -4.21
N LYS A 135 8.06 -72.90 -5.11
CA LYS A 135 9.34 -72.71 -5.84
C LYS A 135 10.51 -72.44 -4.92
N ILE A 136 10.31 -71.70 -3.82
CA ILE A 136 11.37 -71.50 -2.82
C ILE A 136 11.74 -72.83 -2.16
N SER A 137 10.76 -73.64 -1.78
CA SER A 137 10.99 -74.96 -1.17
C SER A 137 11.74 -75.91 -2.11
N GLU A 138 11.40 -75.93 -3.41
CA GLU A 138 12.13 -76.70 -4.42
C GLU A 138 13.60 -76.27 -4.55
N LEU A 139 13.85 -74.95 -4.60
CA LEU A 139 15.22 -74.42 -4.69
C LEU A 139 16.02 -74.68 -3.41
N GLN A 140 15.38 -74.64 -2.23
CA GLN A 140 16.02 -74.99 -0.96
C GLN A 140 16.39 -76.49 -0.91
N ALA A 141 15.51 -77.37 -1.38
CA ALA A 141 15.83 -78.79 -1.52
C ALA A 141 16.98 -79.02 -2.51
N SER A 142 17.02 -78.25 -3.61
CA SER A 142 18.14 -78.27 -4.56
C SER A 142 19.47 -77.82 -3.94
N ILE A 143 19.47 -76.82 -3.05
CA ILE A 143 20.69 -76.41 -2.33
C ILE A 143 21.17 -77.53 -1.42
N LYS A 144 20.27 -78.14 -0.64
CA LYS A 144 20.63 -79.23 0.26
C LYS A 144 21.27 -80.40 -0.50
N LYS A 145 20.69 -80.76 -1.65
CA LYS A 145 21.27 -81.78 -2.53
C LYS A 145 22.64 -81.39 -3.09
N GLN A 146 22.83 -80.12 -3.50
CA GLN A 146 24.12 -79.62 -3.96
C GLN A 146 25.19 -79.62 -2.86
N ASP A 147 24.81 -79.37 -1.61
CA ASP A 147 25.70 -79.47 -0.44
C ASP A 147 26.06 -80.93 -0.12
N ASP A 148 25.11 -81.85 -0.22
CA ASP A 148 25.39 -83.29 -0.08
C ASP A 148 26.37 -83.76 -1.18
N GLU A 149 26.14 -83.39 -2.44
CA GLU A 149 27.03 -83.69 -3.59
C GLU A 149 28.43 -83.08 -3.42
N LYS A 150 28.55 -81.94 -2.73
CA LYS A 150 29.82 -81.27 -2.47
C LYS A 150 30.72 -82.08 -1.54
N ASN A 151 30.17 -82.90 -0.63
CA ASN A 151 30.97 -83.71 0.29
C ASN A 151 31.82 -84.76 -0.45
N ASP A 152 31.30 -85.29 -1.57
CA ASP A 152 31.93 -86.35 -2.36
C ASP A 152 32.69 -85.85 -3.61
N ALA A 153 32.64 -84.54 -3.89
CA ALA A 153 33.18 -83.94 -5.12
C ALA A 153 34.69 -83.62 -5.09
N LYS A 154 35.34 -83.60 -6.27
CA LYS A 154 36.74 -83.16 -6.44
C LYS A 154 36.85 -81.62 -6.43
N PHE A 155 38.07 -81.08 -6.28
CA PHE A 155 38.30 -79.64 -6.06
C PHE A 155 37.59 -78.70 -7.07
N PHE A 156 37.72 -78.94 -8.38
CA PHE A 156 37.06 -78.09 -9.39
C PHE A 156 35.53 -78.28 -9.43
N GLU A 157 35.03 -79.48 -9.13
CA GLU A 157 33.59 -79.76 -9.00
C GLU A 157 32.99 -79.05 -7.78
N LYS A 158 33.73 -79.01 -6.65
CA LYS A 158 33.35 -78.24 -5.46
C LYS A 158 33.20 -76.75 -5.76
N ILE A 159 34.09 -76.16 -6.57
CA ILE A 159 33.99 -74.76 -6.99
C ILE A 159 32.74 -74.56 -7.87
N GLY A 160 32.51 -75.43 -8.85
CA GLY A 160 31.33 -75.36 -9.72
C GLY A 160 30.00 -75.50 -8.97
N LEU A 161 29.92 -76.43 -8.00
CA LEU A 161 28.78 -76.59 -7.11
C LEU A 161 28.58 -75.35 -6.24
N GLN A 162 29.64 -74.76 -5.69
CA GLN A 162 29.56 -73.54 -4.88
C GLN A 162 29.01 -72.35 -5.66
N VAL A 163 29.38 -72.20 -6.94
CA VAL A 163 28.81 -71.17 -7.83
C VAL A 163 27.31 -71.41 -8.09
N LYS A 164 26.91 -72.68 -8.28
CA LYS A 164 25.48 -73.06 -8.45
C LYS A 164 24.66 -72.82 -7.18
N THR A 165 25.19 -73.17 -6.01
CA THR A 165 24.55 -72.89 -4.71
C THR A 165 24.32 -71.40 -4.56
N PHE A 166 25.36 -70.58 -4.78
CA PHE A 166 25.26 -69.12 -4.70
C PHE A 166 24.23 -68.53 -5.68
N SER A 167 24.18 -69.03 -6.92
CA SER A 167 23.16 -68.61 -7.89
C SER A 167 21.74 -68.96 -7.42
N THR A 168 21.56 -70.14 -6.84
CA THR A 168 20.28 -70.63 -6.32
C THR A 168 19.84 -69.83 -5.09
N GLU A 169 20.75 -69.50 -4.18
CA GLU A 169 20.51 -68.62 -3.04
C GLU A 169 20.06 -67.22 -3.49
N ASN A 170 20.67 -66.65 -4.53
CA ASN A 170 20.26 -65.35 -5.06
C ASN A 170 18.85 -65.39 -5.68
N LYS A 171 18.47 -66.50 -6.33
CA LYS A 171 17.09 -66.70 -6.82
C LYS A 171 16.10 -66.78 -5.67
N ILE A 172 16.43 -67.52 -4.60
CA ILE A 172 15.60 -67.58 -3.39
C ILE A 172 15.42 -66.19 -2.79
N LYS A 173 16.50 -65.40 -2.62
CA LYS A 173 16.42 -64.02 -2.12
C LYS A 173 15.50 -63.15 -2.98
N TYR A 174 15.58 -63.27 -4.30
CA TYR A 174 14.69 -62.55 -5.22
C TYR A 174 13.21 -62.94 -5.04
N LEU A 175 12.91 -64.23 -4.90
CA LEU A 175 11.54 -64.71 -4.68
C LEU A 175 11.01 -64.30 -3.30
N GLN A 176 11.83 -64.34 -2.26
CA GLN A 176 11.49 -63.85 -0.92
C GLN A 176 11.17 -62.34 -0.93
N GLU A 177 11.94 -61.53 -1.65
CA GLU A 177 11.63 -60.10 -1.85
C GLU A 177 10.35 -59.89 -2.66
N LYS A 178 10.03 -60.80 -3.60
CA LYS A 178 8.76 -60.78 -4.33
C LYS A 178 7.57 -61.04 -3.39
N ILE A 179 7.66 -62.05 -2.51
CA ILE A 179 6.65 -62.32 -1.47
C ILE A 179 6.48 -61.09 -0.57
N LYS A 180 7.59 -60.53 -0.07
CA LYS A 180 7.57 -59.32 0.78
C LYS A 180 6.78 -58.18 0.14
N LYS A 181 6.99 -57.92 -1.16
CA LYS A 181 6.25 -56.89 -1.91
C LYS A 181 4.76 -57.18 -2.05
N ILE A 182 4.38 -58.46 -2.18
CA ILE A 182 2.97 -58.86 -2.20
C ILE A 182 2.35 -58.59 -0.82
N ILE A 183 3.00 -59.03 0.27
CA ILE A 183 2.52 -58.81 1.64
C ILE A 183 2.30 -57.31 1.94
N ILE A 184 3.27 -56.46 1.55
CA ILE A 184 3.17 -55.00 1.71
C ILE A 184 1.98 -54.43 0.93
N ARG A 185 1.71 -54.93 -0.28
CA ARG A 185 0.59 -54.46 -1.10
C ARG A 185 -0.76 -54.81 -0.49
N GLU A 186 -0.87 -55.98 0.15
CA GLU A 186 -2.10 -56.47 0.77
C GLU A 186 -2.30 -55.93 2.20
N SER A 187 -1.33 -55.16 2.74
CA SER A 187 -1.34 -54.76 4.16
C SER A 187 -2.62 -54.04 4.59
N SER A 188 -3.17 -53.15 3.76
CA SER A 188 -4.40 -52.42 4.07
C SER A 188 -5.62 -53.34 4.19
N GLN A 189 -5.71 -54.39 3.38
CA GLN A 189 -6.82 -55.34 3.42
C GLN A 189 -6.73 -56.23 4.65
N ILE A 190 -5.52 -56.73 4.95
CA ILE A 190 -5.25 -57.56 6.13
C ILE A 190 -5.58 -56.79 7.41
N LEU A 191 -5.08 -55.55 7.53
CA LEU A 191 -5.33 -54.69 8.69
C LEU A 191 -6.80 -54.28 8.87
N ALA A 192 -7.60 -54.30 7.80
CA ALA A 192 -9.03 -54.02 7.87
C ALA A 192 -9.86 -55.22 8.34
N HIS A 193 -9.28 -56.42 8.35
CA HIS A 193 -9.98 -57.63 8.75
C HIS A 193 -10.22 -57.65 10.27
N SER A 194 -11.46 -57.91 10.69
CA SER A 194 -11.87 -57.91 12.12
C SER A 194 -11.06 -58.89 12.98
N GLN A 195 -10.65 -60.02 12.40
CA GLN A 195 -9.80 -61.02 13.06
C GLN A 195 -8.50 -60.44 13.64
N ILE A 196 -7.88 -59.44 12.99
CA ILE A 196 -6.65 -58.82 13.51
C ILE A 196 -6.91 -58.14 14.85
N GLN A 197 -7.99 -57.37 14.95
CA GLN A 197 -8.38 -56.70 16.19
C GLN A 197 -8.76 -57.71 17.28
N GLN A 198 -9.51 -58.76 16.93
CA GLN A 198 -9.90 -59.80 17.87
C GLN A 198 -8.68 -60.52 18.47
N MET A 199 -7.70 -60.89 17.63
CA MET A 199 -6.47 -61.53 18.11
C MET A 199 -5.68 -60.62 19.06
N TYR A 200 -5.64 -59.31 18.79
CA TYR A 200 -5.02 -58.35 19.72
C TYR A 200 -5.76 -58.28 21.06
N GLU A 201 -7.08 -58.16 21.04
CA GLU A 201 -7.92 -58.07 22.25
C GLU A 201 -7.88 -59.35 23.10
N ASN A 202 -7.74 -60.51 22.46
CA ASN A 202 -7.58 -61.81 23.11
C ASN A 202 -6.16 -62.06 23.66
N GLY A 203 -5.20 -61.16 23.41
CA GLY A 203 -3.81 -61.33 23.84
C GLY A 203 -3.04 -62.42 23.08
N GLU A 204 -3.42 -62.69 21.83
CA GLU A 204 -2.81 -63.75 21.01
C GLU A 204 -1.48 -63.31 20.38
N PHE A 205 -1.19 -62.00 20.35
CA PHE A 205 0.05 -61.44 19.81
C PHE A 205 1.20 -61.60 20.80
N SER A 206 2.42 -61.82 20.28
CA SER A 206 3.64 -61.62 21.08
C SER A 206 3.76 -60.16 21.51
N ASP A 207 4.52 -59.90 22.58
CA ASP A 207 4.72 -58.53 23.10
C ASP A 207 5.19 -57.55 22.01
N GLU A 208 6.13 -57.98 21.16
CA GLU A 208 6.65 -57.17 20.04
C GLU A 208 5.57 -56.83 19.00
N LEU A 209 4.73 -57.82 18.65
CA LEU A 209 3.68 -57.64 17.65
C LEU A 209 2.49 -56.86 18.20
N ALA A 210 2.16 -57.07 19.47
CA ALA A 210 1.16 -56.29 20.21
C ALA A 210 1.55 -54.81 20.26
N GLU A 211 2.82 -54.51 20.53
CA GLU A 211 3.33 -53.14 20.51
C GLU A 211 3.29 -52.52 19.11
N SER A 212 3.68 -53.29 18.08
CA SER A 212 3.58 -52.86 16.68
C SER A 212 2.13 -52.54 16.26
N TYR A 213 1.16 -53.35 16.67
CA TYR A 213 -0.26 -53.08 16.46
C TYR A 213 -0.76 -51.84 17.23
N ARG A 214 -0.31 -51.66 18.48
CA ARG A 214 -0.65 -50.49 19.30
C ARG A 214 -0.18 -49.20 18.64
N ILE A 215 1.02 -49.19 18.03
CA ILE A 215 1.54 -48.04 17.28
C ILE A 215 0.63 -47.72 16.08
N LEU A 216 0.15 -48.73 15.35
CA LEU A 216 -0.80 -48.52 14.25
C LEU A 216 -2.13 -47.91 14.71
N PHE A 217 -2.65 -48.40 15.82
CA PHE A 217 -3.86 -47.84 16.42
C PHE A 217 -3.66 -46.36 16.80
N LEU A 218 -2.55 -46.02 17.46
CA LEU A 218 -2.22 -44.64 17.80
C LEU A 218 -2.04 -43.74 16.55
N ASN A 219 -1.41 -44.25 15.50
CA ASN A 219 -1.29 -43.53 14.23
C ASN A 219 -2.68 -43.26 13.62
N LYS A 220 -3.61 -44.21 13.69
CA LYS A 220 -4.98 -44.01 13.20
C LYS A 220 -5.72 -42.91 13.99
N LEU A 221 -5.56 -42.85 15.31
CA LEU A 221 -6.09 -41.77 16.13
C LEU A 221 -5.49 -40.40 15.72
N LYS A 222 -4.16 -40.34 15.60
CA LYS A 222 -3.46 -39.12 15.17
C LYS A 222 -3.86 -38.67 13.77
N GLN A 223 -4.20 -39.59 12.87
CA GLN A 223 -4.75 -39.25 11.56
C GLN A 223 -6.10 -38.55 11.69
N SER A 224 -7.00 -39.08 12.52
CA SER A 224 -8.30 -38.46 12.80
C SER A 224 -8.16 -37.05 13.37
N GLU A 225 -7.22 -36.84 14.30
CA GLU A 225 -6.92 -35.51 14.84
C GLU A 225 -6.44 -34.53 13.76
N ASN A 226 -5.56 -34.99 12.85
CA ASN A 226 -5.08 -34.14 11.76
C ASN A 226 -6.18 -33.82 10.75
N ASP A 227 -7.09 -34.76 10.47
CA ASP A 227 -8.24 -34.53 9.60
C ASP A 227 -9.21 -33.51 10.21
N GLU A 228 -9.45 -33.59 11.52
CA GLU A 228 -10.22 -32.58 12.26
C GLU A 228 -9.56 -31.20 12.20
N ARG A 229 -8.24 -31.11 12.43
CA ARG A 229 -7.48 -29.86 12.30
C ARG A 229 -7.61 -29.27 10.90
N LYS A 230 -7.57 -30.10 9.86
CA LYS A 230 -7.75 -29.67 8.47
C LYS A 230 -9.14 -29.10 8.24
N GLN A 231 -10.18 -29.77 8.74
CA GLN A 231 -11.56 -29.28 8.63
C GLN A 231 -11.77 -27.96 9.38
N ASN A 232 -11.20 -27.82 10.59
CA ASN A 232 -11.31 -26.60 11.37
C ASN A 232 -10.62 -25.42 10.68
N LEU A 233 -9.44 -25.64 10.09
CA LEU A 233 -8.72 -24.63 9.32
C LEU A 233 -9.52 -24.17 8.09
N GLU A 234 -10.17 -25.10 7.39
CA GLU A 234 -11.01 -24.79 6.23
C GLU A 234 -12.28 -24.02 6.63
N LYS A 235 -12.95 -24.42 7.71
CA LYS A 235 -14.09 -23.68 8.27
C LYS A 235 -13.71 -22.24 8.64
N GLU A 236 -12.55 -22.06 9.27
CA GLU A 236 -12.05 -20.74 9.64
C GLU A 236 -11.77 -19.88 8.40
N LYS A 237 -11.11 -20.44 7.37
CA LYS A 237 -10.89 -19.75 6.09
C LYS A 237 -12.19 -19.28 5.45
N GLN A 238 -13.20 -20.14 5.41
CA GLN A 238 -14.51 -19.81 4.85
C GLN A 238 -15.20 -18.71 5.65
N SER A 239 -15.14 -18.76 6.99
CA SER A 239 -15.66 -17.70 7.86
C SER A 239 -14.97 -16.35 7.59
N LEU A 240 -13.65 -16.33 7.44
CA LEU A 240 -12.90 -15.11 7.12
C LEU A 240 -13.24 -14.56 5.73
N LEU A 241 -13.46 -15.43 4.74
CA LEU A 241 -13.91 -15.02 3.41
C LEU A 241 -15.30 -14.37 3.46
N GLU A 242 -16.21 -14.90 4.26
CA GLU A 242 -17.54 -14.32 4.43
C GLU A 242 -17.46 -12.95 5.12
N GLN A 243 -16.65 -12.81 6.17
CA GLN A 243 -16.41 -11.52 6.83
C GLN A 243 -15.79 -10.47 5.90
N LEU A 244 -14.95 -10.88 4.92
CA LEU A 244 -14.45 -9.96 3.90
C LEU A 244 -15.54 -9.52 2.92
N LYS A 245 -16.49 -10.40 2.57
CA LYS A 245 -17.64 -10.02 1.75
C LYS A 245 -18.54 -9.01 2.47
N GLU A 246 -18.78 -9.19 3.77
CA GLU A 246 -19.51 -8.21 4.59
C GLU A 246 -18.85 -6.82 4.59
N CYS A 247 -17.55 -6.73 4.34
CA CYS A 247 -16.82 -5.47 4.24
C CYS A 247 -16.78 -4.90 2.80
N ASP A 248 -17.51 -5.49 1.86
CA ASP A 248 -17.49 -5.20 0.43
C ASP A 248 -16.09 -5.29 -0.22
N CYS A 249 -15.23 -6.20 0.26
CA CYS A 249 -13.87 -6.32 -0.26
C CYS A 249 -13.81 -6.87 -1.69
N GLY A 250 -14.90 -7.45 -2.20
CA GLY A 250 -14.91 -8.15 -3.49
C GLY A 250 -13.77 -9.17 -3.56
N THR A 251 -13.00 -9.13 -4.64
CA THR A 251 -11.83 -10.01 -4.84
C THR A 251 -10.52 -9.44 -4.29
N ASN A 252 -10.48 -8.18 -3.84
CA ASN A 252 -9.24 -7.52 -3.43
C ASN A 252 -9.45 -6.60 -2.21
N PRO A 253 -9.14 -7.11 -0.99
CA PRO A 253 -9.21 -6.34 0.25
C PRO A 253 -8.41 -5.04 0.24
N GLN A 254 -7.24 -5.01 -0.42
CA GLN A 254 -6.41 -3.80 -0.51
C GLN A 254 -7.08 -2.69 -1.32
N LYS A 255 -7.80 -3.06 -2.38
CA LYS A 255 -8.57 -2.09 -3.18
C LYS A 255 -9.67 -1.44 -2.33
N ARG A 256 -10.36 -2.22 -1.49
CA ARG A 256 -11.38 -1.69 -0.58
C ARG A 256 -10.79 -0.76 0.48
N ILE A 257 -9.65 -1.12 1.07
CA ILE A 257 -8.91 -0.23 1.98
C ILE A 257 -8.56 1.10 1.30
N ALA A 258 -8.09 1.07 0.05
CA ALA A 258 -7.75 2.28 -0.69
C ALA A 258 -8.97 3.20 -0.89
N VAL A 259 -10.12 2.64 -1.27
CA VAL A 259 -11.39 3.39 -1.39
C VAL A 259 -11.79 4.01 -0.06
N LEU A 260 -11.78 3.23 1.03
CA LEU A 260 -12.12 3.72 2.37
C LEU A 260 -11.13 4.79 2.87
N THR A 261 -9.86 4.72 2.46
CA THR A 261 -8.85 5.73 2.81
C THR A 261 -9.10 7.06 2.10
N VAL A 262 -9.58 7.04 0.86
CA VAL A 262 -10.01 8.26 0.15
C VAL A 262 -11.24 8.85 0.83
N GLN A 263 -12.26 8.02 1.10
CA GLN A 263 -13.46 8.45 1.83
C GLN A 263 -13.12 9.03 3.20
N PHE A 264 -12.18 8.43 3.93
CA PHE A 264 -11.71 8.94 5.22
C PHE A 264 -11.13 10.35 5.12
N LYS A 265 -10.34 10.64 4.08
CA LYS A 265 -9.79 11.98 3.84
C LYS A 265 -10.87 12.99 3.49
N GLU A 266 -11.82 12.61 2.65
CA GLU A 266 -12.98 13.44 2.29
C GLU A 266 -13.83 13.76 3.54
N LEU A 267 -14.04 12.77 4.42
CA LEU A 267 -14.73 12.97 5.69
C LEU A 267 -13.96 13.91 6.63
N ASP A 268 -12.64 13.77 6.76
CA ASP A 268 -11.80 14.68 7.55
C ASP A 268 -11.88 16.12 7.01
N GLU A 269 -11.79 16.30 5.69
CA GLU A 269 -11.91 17.61 5.04
C GLU A 269 -13.30 18.24 5.26
N ASN A 270 -14.37 17.45 5.19
CA ASN A 270 -15.73 17.91 5.45
C ASN A 270 -15.95 18.29 6.91
N ILE A 271 -15.40 17.52 7.86
CA ILE A 271 -15.44 17.84 9.29
C ILE A 271 -14.69 19.16 9.54
N ASP A 272 -13.48 19.31 9.00
CA ASP A 272 -12.68 20.54 9.12
C ASP A 272 -13.43 21.75 8.54
N HIS A 273 -14.03 21.59 7.36
CA HIS A 273 -14.83 22.64 6.74
C HIS A 273 -16.02 23.04 7.62
N LEU A 274 -16.77 22.07 8.14
CA LEU A 274 -17.94 22.30 8.99
C LEU A 274 -17.56 23.04 10.28
N CYS A 275 -16.49 22.60 10.96
CA CYS A 275 -15.96 23.26 12.14
C CYS A 275 -15.52 24.69 11.82
N LYS A 276 -14.74 24.87 10.75
CA LYS A 276 -14.29 26.21 10.33
C LYS A 276 -15.46 27.15 10.09
N GLU A 277 -16.50 26.67 9.41
CA GLU A 277 -17.70 27.45 9.10
C GLU A 277 -18.46 27.83 10.38
N ALA A 278 -18.68 26.88 11.30
CA ALA A 278 -19.32 27.14 12.58
C ALA A 278 -18.60 28.25 13.37
N ALA A 279 -17.27 28.16 13.45
CA ALA A 279 -16.46 29.18 14.14
C ALA A 279 -16.49 30.53 13.43
N PHE A 280 -16.44 30.53 12.09
CA PHE A 280 -16.50 31.74 11.30
C PHE A 280 -17.83 32.48 11.52
N GLN A 281 -18.96 31.79 11.37
CA GLN A 281 -20.28 32.38 11.58
C GLN A 281 -20.49 32.88 13.02
N TYR A 282 -19.96 32.14 14.01
CA TYR A 282 -19.98 32.58 15.40
C TYR A 282 -19.16 33.86 15.59
N CYS A 283 -17.93 33.91 15.07
CA CYS A 283 -17.07 35.09 15.16
C CYS A 283 -17.68 36.31 14.45
N GLU A 284 -18.41 36.12 13.35
CA GLU A 284 -19.05 37.20 12.61
C GLU A 284 -20.12 37.95 13.42
N GLN A 285 -20.63 37.38 14.52
CA GLN A 285 -21.52 38.12 15.41
C GLN A 285 -20.81 39.22 16.21
N TYR A 286 -19.49 39.09 16.38
CA TYR A 286 -18.69 39.94 17.28
C TYR A 286 -17.60 40.72 16.55
N LEU A 287 -17.02 40.16 15.49
CA LEU A 287 -15.83 40.65 14.82
C LEU A 287 -16.13 41.01 13.36
N THR A 288 -15.47 42.06 12.86
CA THR A 288 -15.36 42.35 11.43
C THR A 288 -14.32 41.44 10.77
N ASP A 289 -14.30 41.39 9.44
CA ASP A 289 -13.29 40.66 8.66
C ASP A 289 -11.84 41.02 9.04
N GLU A 290 -11.60 42.26 9.46
CA GLU A 290 -10.30 42.77 9.91
C GLU A 290 -10.00 42.53 11.40
N GLY A 291 -10.92 41.87 12.12
CA GLY A 291 -10.76 41.56 13.53
C GLY A 291 -11.07 42.72 14.47
N LYS A 292 -11.77 43.76 14.01
CA LYS A 292 -12.29 44.81 14.91
C LYS A 292 -13.60 44.34 15.52
N GLU A 293 -13.86 44.73 16.76
CA GLU A 293 -15.15 44.48 17.39
C GLU A 293 -16.23 45.29 16.66
N LYS A 294 -17.39 44.67 16.41
CA LYS A 294 -18.54 45.36 15.79
C LYS A 294 -19.24 46.23 16.84
N ASP A 295 -19.61 47.46 16.47
CA ASP A 295 -20.30 48.40 17.38
C ASP A 295 -21.65 47.87 17.90
N SER A 296 -22.26 46.92 17.16
CA SER A 296 -23.51 46.24 17.52
C SER A 296 -23.30 44.99 18.40
N ALA A 297 -22.05 44.60 18.68
CA ALA A 297 -21.76 43.36 19.41
C ALA A 297 -21.99 43.53 20.92
N HIS A 298 -22.60 42.53 21.55
CA HIS A 298 -22.54 42.39 23.01
C HIS A 298 -21.10 42.05 23.41
N SER A 299 -20.69 42.38 24.65
CA SER A 299 -19.37 41.99 25.17
C SER A 299 -19.12 40.50 24.95
N PHE A 300 -17.88 40.12 24.62
CA PHE A 300 -17.55 38.72 24.37
C PHE A 300 -18.05 37.82 25.50
N PRO A 301 -18.71 36.69 25.18
CA PRO A 301 -19.10 35.71 26.18
C PRO A 301 -17.86 35.24 26.96
N ALA A 302 -17.93 35.28 28.29
CA ALA A 302 -16.78 35.00 29.16
C ALA A 302 -16.11 33.65 28.85
N GLU A 303 -16.91 32.65 28.46
CA GLU A 303 -16.45 31.30 28.13
C GLU A 303 -15.54 31.24 26.88
N TYR A 304 -15.74 32.14 25.91
CA TYR A 304 -15.00 32.13 24.65
C TYR A 304 -14.22 33.43 24.38
N ALA A 305 -14.18 34.35 25.34
CA ALA A 305 -13.55 35.66 25.19
C ALA A 305 -12.08 35.57 24.77
N GLU A 306 -11.30 34.66 25.38
CA GLU A 306 -9.89 34.47 25.02
C GLU A 306 -9.73 34.05 23.55
N ARG A 307 -10.54 33.09 23.09
CA ARG A 307 -10.50 32.59 21.71
C ARG A 307 -10.93 33.68 20.71
N LEU A 308 -11.95 34.46 21.03
CA LEU A 308 -12.38 35.60 20.23
C LEU A 308 -11.28 36.68 20.15
N HIS A 309 -10.59 36.99 21.26
CA HIS A 309 -9.45 37.90 21.25
C HIS A 309 -8.29 37.37 20.40
N THR A 310 -7.98 36.08 20.48
CA THR A 310 -6.94 35.46 19.63
C THR A 310 -7.29 35.58 18.15
N ILE A 311 -8.53 35.23 17.76
CA ILE A 311 -9.00 35.33 16.37
C ILE A 311 -9.00 36.79 15.89
N ALA A 312 -9.42 37.72 16.73
CA ALA A 312 -9.37 39.15 16.44
C ALA A 312 -7.93 39.63 16.16
N ALA A 313 -6.97 39.22 16.98
CA ALA A 313 -5.56 39.55 16.79
C ALA A 313 -4.99 38.93 15.49
N MET A 314 -5.35 37.69 15.18
CA MET A 314 -4.97 37.03 13.93
C MET A 314 -5.54 37.75 12.70
N ARG A 315 -6.83 38.09 12.69
CA ARG A 315 -7.48 38.87 11.62
C ARG A 315 -6.82 40.23 11.43
N LYS A 316 -6.51 40.96 12.51
CA LYS A 316 -5.78 42.24 12.46
C LYS A 316 -4.39 42.09 11.86
N SER A 317 -3.67 41.04 12.24
CA SER A 317 -2.33 40.76 11.71
C SER A 317 -2.38 40.46 10.21
N ILE A 318 -3.37 39.68 9.75
CA ILE A 318 -3.60 39.38 8.33
C ILE A 318 -3.94 40.66 7.56
N ALA A 319 -4.87 41.47 8.07
CA ALA A 319 -5.24 42.74 7.44
C ALA A 319 -4.02 43.68 7.31
N HIS A 320 -3.20 43.78 8.35
CA HIS A 320 -1.97 44.57 8.30
C HIS A 320 -0.98 44.08 7.23
N LEU A 321 -0.82 42.76 7.08
CA LEU A 321 0.01 42.19 6.01
C LEU A 321 -0.55 42.49 4.62
N LYS A 322 -1.87 42.36 4.41
CA LYS A 322 -2.54 42.69 3.14
C LYS A 322 -2.30 44.16 2.75
N TYR A 323 -2.51 45.09 3.68
CA TYR A 323 -2.26 46.51 3.45
C TYR A 323 -0.78 46.83 3.23
N SER A 324 0.13 46.14 3.92
CA SER A 324 1.58 46.33 3.73
C SER A 324 2.05 45.86 2.34
N ILE A 325 1.48 44.76 1.84
CA ILE A 325 1.73 44.26 0.47
C ILE A 325 1.26 45.28 -0.55
N GLU A 326 0.01 45.73 -0.44
CA GLU A 326 -0.59 46.72 -1.34
C GLU A 326 0.21 48.04 -1.33
N GLN A 327 0.57 48.52 -0.14
CA GLN A 327 1.40 49.72 0.01
C GLN A 327 2.76 49.57 -0.70
N ASN A 328 3.43 48.43 -0.55
CA ASN A 328 4.72 48.16 -1.21
C ASN A 328 4.59 48.15 -2.74
N GLU A 329 3.51 47.57 -3.28
CA GLU A 329 3.24 47.59 -4.71
C GLU A 329 2.97 49.00 -5.25
N LEU A 330 2.19 49.80 -4.51
CA LEU A 330 1.94 51.20 -4.87
C LEU A 330 3.22 52.04 -4.83
N ILE A 331 4.09 51.84 -3.83
CA ILE A 331 5.39 52.52 -3.76
C ILE A 331 6.26 52.17 -4.97
N GLN A 332 6.27 50.90 -5.39
CA GLN A 332 7.02 50.48 -6.58
C GLN A 332 6.48 51.14 -7.86
N LYS A 333 5.15 51.16 -8.04
CA LYS A 333 4.50 51.84 -9.18
C LYS A 333 4.79 53.33 -9.18
N HIS A 334 4.66 54.00 -8.04
CA HIS A 334 4.98 55.42 -7.89
C HIS A 334 6.42 55.71 -8.28
N SER A 335 7.38 54.93 -7.77
CA SER A 335 8.80 55.10 -8.11
C SER A 335 9.09 54.88 -9.61
N ALA A 336 8.35 53.99 -10.27
CA ALA A 336 8.49 53.78 -11.71
C ALA A 336 7.98 55.00 -12.50
N GLU A 337 6.86 55.60 -12.10
CA GLU A 337 6.36 56.84 -12.69
C GLU A 337 7.30 58.03 -12.44
N ASP A 338 7.85 58.17 -11.23
CA ASP A 338 8.87 59.20 -10.94
C ASP A 338 10.06 59.11 -11.89
N LYS A 339 10.55 57.90 -12.15
CA LYS A 339 11.65 57.66 -13.12
C LYS A 339 11.26 58.07 -14.54
N LYS A 340 10.03 57.79 -14.97
CA LYS A 340 9.53 58.23 -16.28
C LYS A 340 9.48 59.75 -16.37
N ILE A 341 8.96 60.43 -15.34
CA ILE A 341 8.92 61.89 -15.28
C ILE A 341 10.33 62.48 -15.36
N ILE A 342 11.29 61.91 -14.62
CA ILE A 342 12.70 62.34 -14.68
C ILE A 342 13.25 62.18 -16.10
N ASN A 343 12.96 61.06 -16.77
CA ASN A 343 13.42 60.83 -18.14
C ASN A 343 12.77 61.81 -19.14
N PHE A 344 11.46 62.06 -19.03
CA PHE A 344 10.78 63.03 -19.89
C PHE A 344 11.29 64.45 -19.68
N LYS A 345 11.57 64.87 -18.43
CA LYS A 345 12.19 66.17 -18.16
C LYS A 345 13.53 66.31 -18.89
N LYS A 346 14.39 65.28 -18.84
CA LYS A 346 15.66 65.28 -19.58
C LYS A 346 15.43 65.38 -21.10
N SER A 347 14.47 64.64 -21.64
CA SER A 347 14.13 64.73 -23.07
C SER A 347 13.62 66.11 -23.46
N ILE A 348 12.81 66.76 -22.62
CA ILE A 348 12.36 68.14 -22.84
C ILE A 348 13.55 69.09 -22.87
N ASP A 349 14.46 69.01 -21.89
CA ASP A 349 15.66 69.85 -21.85
C ASP A 349 16.53 69.68 -23.11
N ASP A 350 16.65 68.44 -23.62
CA ASP A 350 17.37 68.16 -24.87
C ASP A 350 16.64 68.70 -26.10
N TYR A 351 15.31 68.62 -26.16
CA TYR A 351 14.52 69.21 -27.24
C TYR A 351 14.59 70.74 -27.23
N GLU A 352 14.51 71.37 -26.06
CA GLU A 352 14.66 72.83 -25.92
C GLU A 352 16.04 73.29 -26.40
N ARG A 353 17.10 72.52 -26.09
CA ARG A 353 18.45 72.78 -26.62
C ARG A 353 18.48 72.71 -28.15
N GLY A 354 17.90 71.65 -28.73
CA GLY A 354 17.82 71.48 -30.18
C GLY A 354 17.01 72.59 -30.87
N ILE A 355 15.89 73.02 -30.29
CA ILE A 355 15.10 74.15 -30.80
C ILE A 355 15.94 75.43 -30.85
N LYS A 356 16.70 75.72 -29.78
CA LYS A 356 17.56 76.91 -29.71
C LYS A 356 18.66 76.86 -30.78
N GLU A 357 19.25 75.70 -31.02
CA GLU A 357 20.22 75.51 -32.10
C GLU A 357 19.60 75.79 -33.48
N TYR A 358 18.39 75.26 -33.75
CA TYR A 358 17.69 75.54 -35.00
C TYR A 358 17.31 77.01 -35.17
N GLN A 359 16.89 77.69 -34.09
CA GLN A 359 16.59 79.12 -34.13
C GLN A 359 17.81 79.94 -34.54
N GLN A 360 19.00 79.63 -33.98
CA GLN A 360 20.25 80.29 -34.39
C GLN A 360 20.60 80.04 -35.86
N MET A 361 20.33 78.83 -36.37
CA MET A 361 20.54 78.52 -37.80
C MET A 361 19.59 79.31 -38.70
N ILE A 362 18.32 79.49 -38.29
CA ILE A 362 17.33 80.29 -39.02
C ILE A 362 17.76 81.76 -39.06
N GLU A 363 18.10 82.36 -37.92
CA GLU A 363 18.58 83.75 -37.84
C GLU A 363 19.81 83.98 -38.74
N SER A 364 20.74 83.02 -38.76
CA SER A 364 21.91 83.07 -39.63
C SER A 364 21.53 83.04 -41.12
N ALA A 365 20.58 82.17 -41.49
CA ALA A 365 20.09 82.07 -42.87
C ALA A 365 19.36 83.35 -43.31
N GLU A 366 18.51 83.93 -42.45
CA GLU A 366 17.81 85.20 -42.70
C GLU A 366 18.80 86.35 -42.94
N LYS A 367 19.83 86.48 -42.09
CA LYS A 367 20.89 87.48 -42.28
C LYS A 367 21.65 87.28 -43.60
N ASN A 368 21.92 86.03 -43.99
CA ASN A 368 22.58 85.72 -45.26
C ASN A 368 21.69 86.05 -46.47
N ILE A 369 20.36 85.87 -46.35
CA ILE A 369 19.40 86.31 -47.37
C ILE A 369 19.45 87.83 -47.51
N GLU A 370 19.36 88.58 -46.41
CA GLU A 370 19.40 90.04 -46.42
C GLU A 370 20.69 90.57 -47.08
N ILE A 371 21.85 90.01 -46.72
CA ILE A 371 23.14 90.33 -47.35
C ILE A 371 23.11 90.03 -48.86
N SER A 372 22.54 88.90 -49.24
CA SER A 372 22.45 88.48 -50.64
C SER A 372 21.51 89.36 -51.45
N GLU A 373 20.40 89.81 -50.87
CA GLU A 373 19.45 90.75 -51.48
C GLU A 373 20.06 92.13 -51.67
N ALA A 374 20.77 92.65 -50.66
CA ALA A 374 21.50 93.90 -50.78
C ALA A 374 22.54 93.83 -51.91
N LYS A 375 23.28 92.71 -52.00
CA LYS A 375 24.25 92.49 -53.06
C LYS A 375 23.60 92.35 -54.44
N LYS A 376 22.42 91.71 -54.51
CA LYS A 376 21.62 91.63 -55.74
C LYS A 376 21.20 93.02 -56.22
N GLN A 377 20.76 93.90 -55.33
CA GLN A 377 20.44 95.29 -55.66
C GLN A 377 21.66 96.07 -56.14
N GLU A 378 22.80 95.95 -55.45
CA GLU A 378 24.06 96.59 -55.85
C GLU A 378 24.49 96.16 -57.26
N LEU A 379 24.39 94.86 -57.56
CA LEU A 379 24.67 94.31 -58.89
C LEU A 379 23.68 94.82 -59.94
N SER A 380 22.38 94.90 -59.62
CA SER A 380 21.38 95.45 -60.52
C SER A 380 21.70 96.90 -60.89
N GLN A 381 22.02 97.74 -59.91
CA GLN A 381 22.41 99.13 -60.15
C GLN A 381 23.66 99.25 -61.04
N LYS A 382 24.64 98.36 -60.84
CA LYS A 382 25.83 98.30 -61.70
C LYS A 382 25.49 97.86 -63.13
N ILE A 383 24.58 96.90 -63.29
CA ILE A 383 24.08 96.45 -64.60
C ILE A 383 23.37 97.60 -65.31
N ASP A 384 22.49 98.32 -64.62
CA ASP A 384 21.75 99.46 -65.19
C ASP A 384 22.71 100.58 -65.62
N ALA A 385 23.69 100.91 -64.77
CA ALA A 385 24.72 101.90 -65.08
C ALA A 385 25.62 101.50 -66.27
N LEU A 386 25.96 100.21 -66.39
CA LEU A 386 26.70 99.69 -67.55
C LEU A 386 25.84 99.68 -68.82
N SER A 387 24.55 99.35 -68.70
CA SER A 387 23.61 99.34 -69.81
C SER A 387 23.43 100.74 -70.39
N ALA A 388 23.28 101.76 -69.52
CA ALA A 388 23.24 103.16 -69.94
C ALA A 388 24.53 103.60 -70.67
N LYS A 389 25.71 103.18 -70.20
CA LYS A 389 26.97 103.45 -70.90
C LYS A 389 27.09 102.76 -72.25
N ILE A 390 26.51 101.57 -72.41
CA ILE A 390 26.47 100.85 -73.69
C ILE A 390 25.53 101.57 -74.67
N GLU A 391 24.40 102.09 -74.20
CA GLU A 391 23.51 102.92 -75.02
C GLU A 391 24.20 104.21 -75.49
N ASP A 392 24.97 104.89 -74.64
CA ASP A 392 25.73 106.11 -75.02
C ASP A 392 26.88 105.85 -76.02
N LEU A 393 27.29 104.60 -76.23
CA LEU A 393 28.35 104.22 -77.17
C LEU A 393 27.83 103.80 -78.55
N ASN A 394 26.51 103.61 -78.69
CA ASN A 394 25.83 103.31 -79.97
C ASN A 394 25.20 104.58 -80.54
#